data_AF-A0A6B2SEV8-F1
#
_entry.id   AF-A0A6B2SEV8-F1
#
_cell.length_a   1.000
_cell.length_b   1.000
_cell.length_c   1.000
_cell.angle_alpha   90.00
_cell.angle_beta   90.00
_cell.angle_gamma   90.00
#
_symmetry.space_group_name_H-M   'P 1'
#
loop_
_entity.id
_entity.type
_entity.pdbx_description
1 polymer ?
#
loop_
_entity_poly.entity_id
_entity_poly.type
_entity_poly.pdbx_seq_one_letter_code
_entity_poly.pdbx_strand_id
1 'polypeptide(L)' 'MGTTIVKWGIAGYGDIVTRRVLPALHALGEQPAALWGRDPHRAARTAERHGVARS' A
#
# COMPACT_ATOMS: atom_id res chain seq x y z
N MET A 1 12.93 3.39 -23.93
CA MET A 1 13.12 2.62 -22.69
C MET A 1 11.76 2.48 -22.03
N GLY A 2 11.22 1.26 -21.95
CA GLY A 2 9.98 1.05 -21.21
C GLY A 2 10.25 1.29 -19.72
N THR A 3 9.49 2.18 -19.10
CA THR A 3 9.57 2.39 -17.65
C THR A 3 8.98 1.17 -16.95
N THR A 4 9.83 0.35 -16.34
CA THR A 4 9.36 -0.75 -15.48
C THR A 4 8.64 -0.14 -14.28
N ILE A 5 7.33 -0.34 -14.20
CA ILE A 5 6.55 0.07 -13.02
C ILE A 5 6.91 -0.85 -11.88
N VAL A 6 7.49 -0.29 -10.81
CA VAL A 6 7.83 -1.04 -9.59
C VAL A 6 6.53 -1.33 -8.85
N LYS A 7 6.28 -2.61 -8.54
CA LYS A 7 5.12 -3.01 -7.73
C LYS A 7 5.54 -3.16 -6.27
N TRP A 8 4.90 -2.41 -5.40
CA TRP A 8 5.21 -2.42 -3.97
C TRP A 8 4.29 -3.37 -3.21
N GLY A 9 4.88 -4.29 -2.45
CA GLY A 9 4.19 -5.05 -1.42
C GLY A 9 4.50 -4.43 -0.05
N ILE A 10 3.47 -4.16 0.76
CA ILE A 10 3.62 -3.49 2.05
C ILE A 10 3.20 -4.44 3.18
N ALA A 11 4.11 -4.65 4.13
CA ALA A 11 3.85 -5.38 5.36
C ALA A 11 3.43 -4.41 6.49
N GLY A 12 2.18 -4.53 6.93
CA GLY A 12 1.64 -3.81 8.08
C GLY A 12 0.69 -2.67 7.70
N TYR A 13 -0.16 -2.28 8.65
CA TYR A 13 -1.23 -1.27 8.50
C TYR A 13 -1.24 -0.27 9.68
N GLY A 14 -0.07 -0.07 10.30
CA GLY A 14 0.10 0.83 11.45
C GLY A 14 0.32 2.29 11.02
N ASP A 15 0.48 3.18 12.00
CA ASP A 15 0.54 4.63 11.76
C ASP A 15 1.61 5.06 10.76
N ILE A 16 2.80 4.43 10.78
CA ILE A 16 3.85 4.73 9.80
C ILE A 16 3.37 4.42 8.38
N VAL A 17 2.74 3.27 8.19
CA VAL A 17 2.27 2.86 6.86
C VAL A 17 1.16 3.79 6.38
N THR A 18 0.15 4.03 7.21
CA THR A 18 -1.04 4.79 6.81
C THR A 18 -0.81 6.29 6.72
N ARG A 19 0.07 6.86 7.55
CA ARG A 19 0.32 8.30 7.60
C ARG A 19 1.53 8.76 6.78
N ARG A 20 2.46 7.85 6.46
CA ARG A 20 3.72 8.22 5.79
C ARG A 20 3.93 7.43 4.50
N VAL A 21 3.96 6.09 4.58
CA VAL A 21 4.36 5.24 3.43
C VAL A 21 3.36 5.32 2.29
N LEU A 22 2.08 5.04 2.55
CA LEU A 22 1.05 5.03 1.50
C LEU A 22 0.87 6.42 0.86
N PRO A 23 0.78 7.53 1.62
CA PRO A 23 0.78 8.86 1.04
C PRO A 23 2.03 9.17 0.20
N ALA A 24 3.22 8.77 0.64
CA ALA A 24 4.46 9.02 -0.10
C ALA A 24 4.51 8.26 -1.43
N LEU A 25 4.10 6.98 -1.45
CA LEU A 25 4.03 6.21 -2.69
C LEU A 25 3.05 6.83 -3.68
N HIS A 26 1.87 7.26 -3.22
CA HIS A 26 0.94 8.01 -4.08
C HIS A 26 1.53 9.31 -4.61
N ALA A 27 2.22 10.09 -3.78
CA ALA A 27 2.85 11.33 -4.21
C ALA A 27 3.96 11.11 -5.26
N LEU A 28 4.61 9.95 -5.23
CA LEU A 28 5.60 9.53 -6.22
C LEU A 28 4.99 8.92 -7.49
N GLY A 29 3.65 8.75 -7.55
CA GLY A 29 2.98 8.05 -8.64
C GLY A 29 3.18 6.53 -8.63
N GLU A 30 3.73 5.99 -7.54
CA GLU A 30 3.92 4.56 -7.34
C GLU A 30 2.61 3.90 -6.93
N GLN A 31 2.39 2.67 -7.40
CA GLN A 31 1.16 1.92 -7.12
C GLN A 31 1.44 0.74 -6.19
N PRO A 32 1.02 0.81 -4.91
CA PRO A 32 1.06 -0.34 -4.02
C PRO A 32 0.16 -1.46 -4.55
N ALA A 33 0.72 -2.65 -4.71
CA ALA A 33 0.02 -3.80 -5.27
C ALA A 33 -0.64 -4.68 -4.20
N ALA A 34 -0.13 -4.68 -2.97
CA ALA A 34 -0.65 -5.48 -1.87
C ALA A 34 -0.30 -4.89 -0.49
N LEU A 35 -1.17 -5.12 0.49
CA LEU A 35 -1.00 -4.73 1.90
C LEU A 35 -1.34 -5.90 2.83
N TRP A 36 -0.36 -6.59 3.41
CA TRP A 36 -0.63 -7.72 4.31
C TRP A 36 -0.35 -7.38 5.77
N GLY A 37 -1.01 -8.08 6.69
CA GLY A 37 -0.73 -7.99 8.12
C GLY A 37 -1.40 -9.10 8.90
N ARG A 38 -1.26 -9.07 10.24
CA ARG A 38 -1.73 -10.16 11.12
C ARG A 38 -3.25 -10.28 11.22
N ASP A 39 -3.97 -9.17 11.01
CA ASP A 39 -5.43 -9.14 10.93
C ASP A 39 -5.85 -8.87 9.46
N PRO A 40 -6.41 -9.88 8.76
CA PRO A 40 -6.78 -9.74 7.35
C PRO A 40 -7.92 -8.75 7.13
N HIS A 41 -8.86 -8.61 8.05
CA HIS A 41 -9.95 -7.66 7.93
C HIS A 41 -9.45 -6.22 8.09
N ARG A 42 -8.51 -6.00 9.01
CA ARG A 42 -7.88 -4.68 9.19
C ARG A 42 -6.98 -4.32 8.01
N ALA A 43 -6.27 -5.29 7.45
CA ALA A 43 -5.50 -5.10 6.22
C ALA A 43 -6.42 -4.69 5.06
N ALA A 44 -7.51 -5.43 4.81
CA ALA A 44 -8.49 -5.12 3.76
C ALA A 44 -9.06 -3.71 3.88
N ARG A 45 -9.56 -3.32 5.07
CA ARG A 45 -10.08 -1.97 5.31
C ARG A 45 -9.03 -0.87 5.08
N THR A 46 -7.77 -1.15 5.37
CA THR A 46 -6.69 -0.18 5.17
C THR A 46 -6.33 -0.09 3.69
N ALA A 47 -6.29 -1.22 2.98
CA ALA A 47 -6.07 -1.27 1.54
C ALA A 47 -7.14 -0.46 0.79
N GLU A 48 -8.43 -0.67 1.10
CA GLU A 48 -9.54 0.07 0.50
C GLU A 48 -9.42 1.59 0.75
N ARG A 49 -9.17 2.00 1.99
CA ARG A 49 -9.04 3.43 2.35
C ARG A 49 -7.90 4.14 1.62
N HIS A 50 -6.86 3.41 1.24
CA HIS A 50 -5.67 3.95 0.60
C HIS A 50 -5.52 3.50 -0.86
N GLY A 51 -6.57 2.95 -1.49
CA GLY A 51 -6.53 2.59 -2.91
C GLY A 51 -5.51 1.49 -3.28
N VAL A 52 -5.15 0.62 -2.33
CA VAL A 52 -4.25 -0.51 -2.58
C VAL A 52 -5.04 -1.66 -3.19
N ALA A 53 -4.53 -2.25 -4.28
CA ALA A 53 -5.28 -3.22 -5.08
C ALA A 53 -5.68 -4.51 -4.33
N ARG A 54 -4.91 -4.90 -3.30
CA ARG A 54 -5.09 -6.16 -2.56
C ARG A 54 -4.67 -6.04 -1.10
N SER A 55 -5.19 -6.93 -0.26
CA SER A 55 -4.80 -7.10 1.14
C SER A 55 -4.62 -8.55 1.53
#